data_AF-A0A2E8YXW6-F1
#
_entry.id   AF-A0A2E8YXW6-F1
#
_cell.length_a   1.000
_cell.length_b   1.000
_cell.length_c   1.000
_cell.angle_alpha   90.00
_cell.angle_beta   90.00
_cell.angle_gamma   90.00
#
_symmetry.space_group_name_H-M   'P 1'
#
loop_
_entity.id
_entity.type
_entity.pdbx_description
1 polymer ?
#
loop_
_entity_poly.entity_id
_entity_poly.type
_entity_poly.pdbx_seq_one_letter_code
_entity_poly.pdbx_strand_id
1 'polypeptide(L)'
;MRRPALPLLGALAAALLAPGPSPATAAGETDDDRVLLDERGTVRLHGTYLGRLSRVEIDGVGGDWRVDLDAGTLEVDGTSSVLRGFTGLDVRELDWASLTVRGTTYDDSVALGSPDDPNGLLGRPASISLLGGDDAVYVGPGVPPVLRLGPGEDLLHLTGRSDNATAPDVAVDLPDRRLEIRLDGVRRTSLLAAVESVTARQVARLTFVGDGRANELVTYACHVSARLGGGPDQFLGFAPGYLAEPEGYGYKGCPTGRTGAVVRGGGGNDRLLGTHVDDVLVGGGGRDRLDGRNGTDTCRQARTYRRCEIVPGR
;
A
#
# COMPACT_ATOMS: atom_id res chain seq x y z
N MET A 1 -50.12 -62.17 12.21
CA MET A 1 -51.37 -61.46 11.84
C MET A 1 -51.00 -60.23 11.01
N ARG A 2 -51.70 -60.05 9.88
CA ARG A 2 -51.68 -58.96 8.87
C ARG A 2 -50.36 -58.65 8.10
N ARG A 3 -50.48 -58.79 6.77
CA ARG A 3 -49.55 -58.53 5.65
C ARG A 3 -49.58 -57.01 5.23
N PRO A 4 -49.08 -56.58 4.05
CA PRO A 4 -47.69 -56.34 3.58
C PRO A 4 -47.51 -54.93 2.89
N ALA A 5 -46.32 -54.57 2.39
CA ALA A 5 -46.05 -54.02 1.03
C ALA A 5 -44.65 -53.35 0.88
N LEU A 6 -43.95 -53.73 -0.19
CA LEU A 6 -42.69 -53.19 -0.80
C LEU A 6 -42.97 -51.87 -1.62
N PRO A 7 -42.01 -51.26 -2.37
CA PRO A 7 -40.68 -50.67 -2.07
C PRO A 7 -40.47 -49.32 -2.86
N LEU A 8 -39.21 -49.01 -3.25
CA LEU A 8 -38.68 -47.91 -4.14
C LEU A 8 -38.27 -46.63 -3.40
N LEU A 9 -37.10 -46.01 -3.55
CA LEU A 9 -35.89 -46.02 -4.40
C LEU A 9 -34.80 -45.31 -3.54
N GLY A 10 -33.49 -45.51 -3.59
CA GLY A 10 -32.58 -46.30 -4.39
C GLY A 10 -31.13 -45.99 -3.92
N ALA A 11 -30.26 -47.01 -4.03
CA ALA A 11 -28.78 -47.05 -4.07
C ALA A 11 -27.95 -46.34 -2.97
N LEU A 12 -27.18 -47.03 -2.08
CA LEU A 12 -25.97 -47.87 -2.27
C LEU A 12 -24.88 -47.19 -3.14
N ALA A 13 -23.58 -47.17 -2.80
CA ALA A 13 -22.79 -48.04 -1.93
C ALA A 13 -21.50 -47.35 -1.41
N ALA A 14 -21.02 -47.87 -0.27
CA ALA A 14 -19.72 -47.64 0.35
C ALA A 14 -18.61 -48.55 -0.20
N ALA A 15 -17.35 -48.27 0.18
CA ALA A 15 -16.23 -49.19 0.52
C ALA A 15 -14.85 -48.74 -0.07
N LEU A 16 -13.65 -48.92 0.52
CA LEU A 16 -13.08 -49.33 1.83
C LEU A 16 -11.52 -49.23 1.71
N LEU A 17 -10.79 -48.79 2.77
CA LEU A 17 -9.47 -49.23 3.35
C LEU A 17 -8.16 -49.35 2.48
N ALA A 18 -7.07 -48.54 2.64
CA ALA A 18 -5.88 -48.52 3.57
C ALA A 18 -4.77 -49.62 3.34
N PRO A 19 -3.43 -49.54 3.71
CA PRO A 19 -2.67 -48.64 4.66
C PRO A 19 -1.13 -48.25 4.44
N GLY A 20 -0.66 -47.11 5.03
CA GLY A 20 0.64 -46.78 5.76
C GLY A 20 2.04 -46.60 5.07
N PRO A 21 3.12 -45.99 5.69
CA PRO A 21 3.28 -44.88 6.67
C PRO A 21 4.36 -43.76 6.35
N SER A 22 4.21 -42.54 6.95
CA SER A 22 5.19 -41.44 7.32
C SER A 22 5.99 -40.62 6.26
N PRO A 23 6.58 -39.42 6.57
CA PRO A 23 6.10 -38.21 7.29
C PRO A 23 6.38 -36.86 6.54
N ALA A 24 5.76 -35.76 7.01
CA ALA A 24 6.11 -34.33 6.83
C ALA A 24 5.69 -33.56 5.55
N THR A 25 5.27 -32.31 5.82
CA THR A 25 5.05 -31.11 4.96
C THR A 25 3.64 -30.85 4.39
N ALA A 26 3.23 -29.57 4.53
CA ALA A 26 2.03 -28.89 4.03
C ALA A 26 0.70 -29.14 4.79
N ALA A 27 0.55 -28.50 5.95
CA ALA A 27 -0.77 -28.10 6.44
C ALA A 27 -0.95 -26.60 6.15
N GLY A 28 -1.96 -26.25 5.35
CA GLY A 28 -2.47 -24.89 5.20
C GLY A 28 -2.63 -24.40 3.76
N GLU A 29 -3.43 -25.08 2.94
CA GLU A 29 -4.05 -24.45 1.76
C GLU A 29 -5.42 -23.87 2.17
N THR A 30 -5.65 -22.63 1.77
CA THR A 30 -6.84 -21.80 2.00
C THR A 30 -7.98 -22.21 1.06
N ASP A 31 -9.23 -22.19 1.54
CA ASP A 31 -10.42 -22.34 0.69
C ASP A 31 -10.59 -21.02 -0.10
N ASP A 32 -10.32 -21.05 -1.41
CA ASP A 32 -10.54 -19.93 -2.33
C ASP A 32 -11.96 -20.03 -2.91
N ASP A 33 -12.86 -19.13 -2.50
CA ASP A 33 -14.23 -19.08 -3.02
C ASP A 33 -14.30 -18.19 -4.28
N ARG A 34 -14.72 -18.76 -5.40
CA ARG A 34 -14.95 -18.00 -6.64
C ARG A 34 -16.41 -17.61 -6.77
N VAL A 35 -16.68 -16.32 -6.91
CA VAL A 35 -18.02 -15.79 -7.19
C VAL A 35 -18.04 -15.20 -8.60
N LEU A 36 -18.74 -15.87 -9.50
CA LEU A 36 -19.00 -15.36 -10.85
C LEU A 36 -20.09 -14.28 -10.75
N LEU A 37 -19.78 -13.05 -11.16
CA LEU A 37 -20.77 -11.98 -11.23
C LEU A 37 -21.61 -12.07 -12.51
N ASP A 38 -21.00 -12.47 -13.63
CA ASP A 38 -21.65 -12.70 -14.94
C ASP A 38 -20.75 -13.51 -15.91
N GLU A 39 -21.12 -13.62 -17.20
CA GLU A 39 -20.28 -14.24 -18.25
C GLU A 39 -19.09 -13.36 -18.71
N ARG A 40 -18.89 -12.17 -18.14
CA ARG A 40 -17.91 -11.16 -18.59
C ARG A 40 -16.75 -10.95 -17.63
N GLY A 41 -16.84 -11.39 -16.38
CA GLY A 41 -15.68 -11.43 -15.48
C GLY A 41 -15.92 -12.16 -14.16
N THR A 42 -14.89 -12.16 -13.31
CA THR A 42 -14.84 -13.00 -12.10
C THR A 42 -14.55 -12.13 -10.87
N VAL A 43 -15.29 -12.32 -9.78
CA VAL A 43 -14.86 -11.91 -8.44
C VAL A 43 -14.27 -13.12 -7.73
N ARG A 44 -13.02 -13.03 -7.30
CA ARG A 44 -12.38 -14.06 -6.47
C ARG A 44 -12.37 -13.56 -5.03
N LEU A 45 -12.93 -14.37 -4.13
CA LEU A 45 -12.88 -14.12 -2.70
C LEU A 45 -11.82 -15.05 -2.13
N HIS A 46 -10.72 -14.49 -1.66
CA HIS A 46 -9.66 -15.28 -1.02
C HIS A 46 -9.89 -15.27 0.50
N GLY A 47 -9.88 -16.45 1.11
CA GLY A 47 -9.85 -16.63 2.57
C GLY A 47 -8.43 -16.67 3.14
N THR A 48 -8.19 -16.15 4.36
CA THR A 48 -6.93 -16.41 5.09
C THR A 48 -7.10 -17.43 6.22
N TYR A 49 -5.96 -17.98 6.64
CA TYR A 49 -5.82 -18.78 7.85
C TYR A 49 -6.43 -18.03 9.06
N LEU A 50 -7.26 -18.73 9.85
CA LEU A 50 -8.12 -18.23 10.95
C LEU A 50 -9.54 -17.77 10.58
N GLY A 51 -10.00 -17.98 9.34
CA GLY A 51 -11.42 -17.80 8.99
C GLY A 51 -11.86 -16.34 8.84
N ARG A 52 -10.91 -15.43 8.56
CA ARG A 52 -11.21 -14.11 8.02
C ARG A 52 -11.04 -14.15 6.50
N LEU A 53 -12.07 -13.76 5.77
CA LEU A 53 -11.96 -13.55 4.33
C LEU A 53 -11.09 -12.32 4.10
N SER A 54 -9.99 -12.50 3.36
CA SER A 54 -8.82 -11.61 3.39
C SER A 54 -8.64 -10.72 2.17
N ARG A 55 -9.29 -11.04 1.06
CA ARG A 55 -9.09 -10.31 -0.19
C ARG A 55 -10.23 -10.55 -1.17
N VAL A 56 -10.92 -9.48 -1.56
CA VAL A 56 -11.76 -9.49 -2.76
C VAL A 56 -10.87 -9.04 -3.92
N GLU A 57 -10.63 -9.93 -4.88
CA GLU A 57 -9.98 -9.65 -6.16
C GLU A 57 -11.05 -9.64 -7.24
N ILE A 58 -10.98 -8.70 -8.16
CA ILE A 58 -11.99 -8.50 -9.19
C ILE A 58 -11.25 -8.39 -10.52
N ASP A 59 -11.65 -9.14 -11.54
CA ASP A 59 -10.94 -9.22 -12.81
C ASP A 59 -11.92 -9.18 -14.00
N GLY A 60 -11.69 -8.26 -14.95
CA GLY A 60 -12.38 -8.21 -16.25
C GLY A 60 -13.76 -7.57 -16.30
N VAL A 61 -14.25 -6.94 -15.23
CA VAL A 61 -15.62 -6.37 -15.17
C VAL A 61 -15.60 -4.83 -15.16
N GLY A 62 -16.07 -4.21 -16.24
CA GLY A 62 -16.32 -2.75 -16.26
C GLY A 62 -17.57 -2.35 -15.47
N GLY A 63 -17.72 -1.06 -15.16
CA GLY A 63 -18.92 -0.52 -14.48
C GLY A 63 -18.63 0.45 -13.33
N ASP A 64 -19.68 0.86 -12.63
CA ASP A 64 -19.64 1.64 -11.40
C ASP A 64 -19.64 0.71 -10.18
N TRP A 65 -18.55 0.76 -9.41
CA TRP A 65 -18.32 -0.12 -8.27
C TRP A 65 -18.51 0.62 -6.96
N ARG A 66 -19.30 0.04 -6.04
CA ARG A 66 -19.41 0.48 -4.65
C ARG A 66 -19.15 -0.70 -3.72
N VAL A 67 -18.12 -0.56 -2.90
CA VAL A 67 -17.79 -1.52 -1.84
C VAL A 67 -18.01 -0.83 -0.50
N ASP A 68 -18.84 -1.43 0.35
CA ASP A 68 -19.07 -0.97 1.72
C ASP A 68 -18.79 -2.13 2.66
N LEU A 69 -17.61 -2.12 3.27
CA LEU A 69 -17.14 -3.18 4.15
C LEU A 69 -17.89 -3.16 5.50
N ASP A 70 -18.29 -1.98 5.97
CA ASP A 70 -19.04 -1.78 7.22
C ASP A 70 -20.49 -2.29 7.10
N ALA A 71 -21.18 -1.92 6.01
CA ALA A 71 -22.51 -2.45 5.71
C ALA A 71 -22.46 -3.90 5.19
N GLY A 72 -21.29 -4.34 4.73
CA GLY A 72 -21.08 -5.65 4.15
C GLY A 72 -21.78 -5.84 2.82
N THR A 73 -21.61 -4.87 1.90
CA THR A 73 -22.26 -4.87 0.59
C THR A 73 -21.28 -4.56 -0.55
N LEU A 74 -21.48 -5.25 -1.67
CA LEU A 74 -20.83 -4.97 -2.96
C LEU A 74 -21.90 -4.63 -3.97
N GLU A 75 -21.77 -3.51 -4.67
CA GLU A 75 -22.67 -3.12 -5.75
C GLU A 75 -21.88 -2.87 -7.04
N VAL A 76 -22.37 -3.44 -8.14
CA VAL A 76 -21.81 -3.26 -9.50
C VAL A 76 -22.95 -2.87 -10.42
N ASP A 77 -22.89 -1.67 -11.02
CA ASP A 77 -23.92 -1.15 -11.92
C ASP A 77 -25.36 -1.24 -11.36
N GLY A 78 -25.51 -1.05 -10.04
CA GLY A 78 -26.80 -1.12 -9.35
C GLY A 78 -27.21 -2.52 -8.88
N THR A 79 -26.42 -3.56 -9.17
CA THR A 79 -26.67 -4.93 -8.68
C THR A 79 -25.91 -5.17 -7.39
N SER A 80 -26.63 -5.41 -6.28
CA SER A 80 -26.03 -5.60 -4.95
C SER A 80 -25.83 -7.08 -4.59
N SER A 81 -24.71 -7.36 -3.94
CA SER A 81 -24.32 -8.62 -3.32
C SER A 81 -23.91 -8.39 -1.86
N VAL A 82 -24.00 -9.43 -1.04
CA VAL A 82 -23.63 -9.37 0.39
C VAL A 82 -22.17 -9.80 0.57
N LEU A 83 -21.37 -8.98 1.25
CA LEU A 83 -19.99 -9.23 1.66
C LEU A 83 -19.91 -9.20 3.18
N ARG A 84 -19.81 -10.35 3.88
CA ARG A 84 -19.71 -10.33 5.36
C ARG A 84 -18.32 -10.73 5.84
N GLY A 85 -17.78 -9.97 6.79
CA GLY A 85 -16.57 -10.31 7.54
C GLY A 85 -15.24 -9.90 6.88
N PHE A 86 -15.27 -8.94 5.95
CA PHE A 86 -14.10 -8.47 5.21
C PHE A 86 -13.58 -7.14 5.77
N THR A 87 -12.25 -7.03 5.86
CA THR A 87 -11.47 -5.81 6.19
C THR A 87 -10.39 -5.55 5.12
N GLY A 88 -10.33 -6.38 4.08
CA GLY A 88 -9.33 -6.29 3.03
C GLY A 88 -9.96 -6.31 1.63
N LEU A 89 -9.54 -5.35 0.79
CA LEU A 89 -9.97 -5.19 -0.59
C LEU A 89 -8.74 -5.01 -1.49
N ASP A 90 -8.54 -5.90 -2.47
CA ASP A 90 -7.43 -5.79 -3.43
C ASP A 90 -7.99 -5.63 -4.84
N VAL A 91 -7.88 -4.43 -5.36
CA VAL A 91 -8.49 -4.08 -6.64
C VAL A 91 -7.42 -4.11 -7.72
N ARG A 92 -7.34 -5.24 -8.44
CA ARG A 92 -6.41 -5.51 -9.54
C ARG A 92 -7.15 -5.49 -10.87
N GLU A 93 -6.51 -5.10 -11.96
CA GLU A 93 -6.95 -5.39 -13.35
C GLU A 93 -8.41 -5.02 -13.73
N LEU A 94 -9.00 -4.02 -13.07
CA LEU A 94 -10.39 -3.63 -13.34
C LEU A 94 -10.51 -2.44 -14.28
N ASP A 95 -11.35 -2.58 -15.31
CA ASP A 95 -11.75 -1.48 -16.20
C ASP A 95 -12.93 -0.67 -15.62
N TRP A 96 -12.83 -0.17 -14.37
CA TRP A 96 -13.94 0.54 -13.74
C TRP A 96 -14.18 1.94 -14.34
N ALA A 97 -15.44 2.34 -14.42
CA ALA A 97 -15.82 3.73 -14.69
C ALA A 97 -15.62 4.60 -13.45
N SER A 98 -16.03 4.07 -12.28
CA SER A 98 -15.78 4.66 -10.97
C SER A 98 -15.69 3.59 -9.89
N LEU A 99 -14.89 3.85 -8.84
CA LEU A 99 -14.78 2.99 -7.66
C LEU A 99 -15.01 3.82 -6.40
N THR A 100 -15.94 3.37 -5.56
CA THR A 100 -16.12 3.90 -4.20
C THR A 100 -15.91 2.79 -3.19
N VAL A 101 -15.07 3.04 -2.19
CA VAL A 101 -14.80 2.10 -1.09
C VAL A 101 -15.10 2.81 0.22
N ARG A 102 -15.92 2.17 1.05
CA ARG A 102 -16.13 2.52 2.45
C ARG A 102 -15.59 1.39 3.32
N GLY A 103 -14.65 1.72 4.19
CA GLY A 103 -14.06 0.82 5.17
C GLY A 103 -14.93 0.64 6.42
N THR A 104 -14.33 0.05 7.46
CA THR A 104 -14.90 -0.32 8.74
C THR A 104 -14.31 0.52 9.86
N THR A 105 -14.68 0.29 11.13
CA THR A 105 -13.99 0.94 12.26
C THR A 105 -12.82 0.12 12.80
N TYR A 106 -12.32 -0.83 11.99
CA TYR A 106 -11.16 -1.68 12.27
C TYR A 106 -10.15 -1.49 11.14
N ASP A 107 -8.92 -1.92 11.37
CA ASP A 107 -7.83 -1.88 10.40
C ASP A 107 -8.26 -2.47 9.04
N ASP A 108 -8.29 -1.62 8.02
CA ASP A 108 -8.60 -1.99 6.66
C ASP A 108 -7.36 -1.95 5.76
N SER A 109 -7.35 -2.80 4.75
CA SER A 109 -6.32 -2.79 3.70
C SER A 109 -6.95 -2.63 2.32
N VAL A 110 -6.62 -1.56 1.60
CA VAL A 110 -7.09 -1.31 0.23
C VAL A 110 -5.92 -1.20 -0.74
N ALA A 111 -5.87 -2.04 -1.76
CA ALA A 111 -4.90 -1.91 -2.85
C ALA A 111 -5.57 -1.46 -4.14
N LEU A 112 -5.02 -0.43 -4.78
CA LEU A 112 -5.44 0.13 -6.06
C LEU A 112 -4.31 0.01 -7.07
N GLY A 113 -4.45 -0.93 -8.00
CA GLY A 113 -3.52 -1.09 -9.11
C GLY A 113 -2.36 -2.03 -8.84
N SER A 114 -1.90 -2.67 -9.90
CA SER A 114 -0.78 -3.60 -9.89
C SER A 114 0.50 -2.90 -10.37
N PRO A 115 1.66 -3.18 -9.76
CA PRO A 115 2.96 -2.81 -10.33
C PRO A 115 3.15 -3.33 -11.77
N ASP A 116 2.53 -4.48 -12.07
CA ASP A 116 2.70 -5.24 -13.31
C ASP A 116 1.73 -4.82 -14.43
N ASP A 117 0.70 -4.03 -14.11
CA ASP A 117 -0.12 -3.34 -15.10
C ASP A 117 -0.19 -1.84 -14.77
N PRO A 118 0.87 -1.08 -15.10
CA PRO A 118 0.93 0.32 -14.75
C PRO A 118 0.07 1.21 -15.65
N ASN A 119 -0.71 0.63 -16.58
CA ASN A 119 -1.53 1.35 -17.55
C ASN A 119 -3.03 1.10 -17.39
N GLY A 120 -3.45 -0.07 -16.87
CA GLY A 120 -4.86 -0.47 -16.79
C GLY A 120 -5.76 0.47 -15.97
N LEU A 121 -5.21 1.15 -14.96
CA LEU A 121 -5.99 2.04 -14.07
C LEU A 121 -5.68 3.54 -14.24
N LEU A 122 -4.92 3.91 -15.27
CA LEU A 122 -4.47 5.29 -15.44
C LEU A 122 -5.64 6.27 -15.57
N GLY A 123 -5.71 7.23 -14.65
CA GLY A 123 -6.75 8.27 -14.66
C GLY A 123 -8.14 7.80 -14.25
N ARG A 124 -8.31 6.55 -13.80
CA ARG A 124 -9.59 6.04 -13.30
C ARG A 124 -9.87 6.57 -11.89
N PRO A 125 -10.95 7.34 -11.66
CA PRO A 125 -11.20 7.91 -10.35
C PRO A 125 -11.56 6.82 -9.34
N ALA A 126 -11.04 6.94 -8.13
CA ALA A 126 -11.41 6.13 -6.98
C ALA A 126 -11.64 7.02 -5.77
N SER A 127 -12.64 6.72 -4.95
CA SER A 127 -12.88 7.40 -3.67
C SER A 127 -12.87 6.36 -2.56
N ILE A 128 -11.92 6.48 -1.63
CA ILE A 128 -11.77 5.59 -0.49
C ILE A 128 -12.03 6.37 0.79
N SER A 129 -12.82 5.80 1.69
CA SER A 129 -13.09 6.35 3.03
C SER A 129 -13.10 5.23 4.07
N LEU A 130 -12.05 5.11 4.89
CA LEU A 130 -11.83 3.92 5.73
C LEU A 130 -12.34 4.04 7.18
N LEU A 131 -12.98 5.16 7.52
CA LEU A 131 -13.62 5.41 8.81
C LEU A 131 -12.64 5.40 10.00
N GLY A 132 -12.10 4.27 10.47
CA GLY A 132 -11.08 4.29 11.52
C GLY A 132 -10.49 2.92 11.81
N GLY A 133 -9.41 2.89 12.60
CA GLY A 133 -8.51 1.74 12.64
C GLY A 133 -7.15 2.16 12.09
N ASP A 134 -6.15 1.29 12.17
CA ASP A 134 -4.83 1.58 11.58
C ASP A 134 -4.82 1.05 10.14
N ASP A 135 -5.14 1.92 9.18
CA ASP A 135 -5.44 1.51 7.83
C ASP A 135 -4.22 1.49 6.89
N ALA A 136 -4.28 0.67 5.84
CA ALA A 136 -3.24 0.62 4.81
C ALA A 136 -3.83 0.77 3.40
N VAL A 137 -3.41 1.81 2.68
CA VAL A 137 -3.78 2.02 1.27
C VAL A 137 -2.57 1.91 0.36
N TYR A 138 -2.61 1.00 -0.60
CA TYR A 138 -1.61 0.83 -1.64
C TYR A 138 -2.09 1.46 -2.93
N VAL A 139 -1.31 2.39 -3.49
CA VAL A 139 -1.66 3.12 -4.71
C VAL A 139 -0.58 2.93 -5.75
N GLY A 140 -0.97 2.31 -6.85
CA GLY A 140 -0.17 2.15 -8.06
C GLY A 140 -0.03 3.44 -8.87
N PRO A 141 0.82 3.40 -9.91
CA PRO A 141 1.12 4.58 -10.70
C PRO A 141 -0.11 5.11 -11.44
N GLY A 142 -0.36 6.41 -11.32
CA GLY A 142 -1.33 7.15 -12.14
C GLY A 142 -2.82 6.93 -11.83
N VAL A 143 -3.14 6.30 -10.71
CA VAL A 143 -4.48 6.36 -10.11
C VAL A 143 -4.63 7.72 -9.39
N PRO A 144 -5.69 8.51 -9.65
CA PRO A 144 -6.02 9.70 -8.87
C PRO A 144 -7.04 9.40 -7.76
N PRO A 145 -6.66 8.82 -6.62
CA PRO A 145 -7.62 8.52 -5.56
C PRO A 145 -8.01 9.77 -4.77
N VAL A 146 -9.24 9.85 -4.30
CA VAL A 146 -9.63 10.66 -3.15
C VAL A 146 -9.53 9.75 -1.93
N LEU A 147 -8.62 10.07 -1.01
CA LEU A 147 -8.34 9.25 0.17
C LEU A 147 -8.75 9.98 1.46
N ARG A 148 -9.50 9.29 2.31
CA ARG A 148 -9.82 9.71 3.68
C ARG A 148 -9.70 8.48 4.58
N LEU A 149 -8.60 8.28 5.29
CA LEU A 149 -8.36 7.00 5.96
C LEU A 149 -9.14 6.98 7.28
N GLY A 150 -8.79 7.82 8.26
CA GLY A 150 -9.69 8.08 9.38
C GLY A 150 -8.93 8.53 10.62
N PRO A 151 -9.53 8.50 11.81
CA PRO A 151 -8.77 8.28 13.03
C PRO A 151 -8.02 6.95 12.99
N GLY A 152 -6.70 7.03 13.15
CA GLY A 152 -5.81 5.87 13.11
C GLY A 152 -4.36 6.30 12.96
N GLU A 153 -3.44 5.35 13.01
CA GLU A 153 -2.10 5.50 12.45
C GLU A 153 -2.08 4.93 11.03
N ASP A 154 -2.41 5.79 10.06
CA ASP A 154 -2.75 5.33 8.71
C ASP A 154 -1.55 5.36 7.75
N LEU A 155 -1.42 4.31 6.93
CA LEU A 155 -0.33 4.12 5.97
C LEU A 155 -0.80 4.32 4.52
N LEU A 156 -0.13 5.23 3.82
CA LEU A 156 -0.18 5.35 2.37
C LEU A 156 1.08 4.75 1.74
N HIS A 157 0.91 3.66 0.97
CA HIS A 157 1.96 3.02 0.22
C HIS A 157 1.88 3.39 -1.26
N LEU A 158 2.81 4.19 -1.75
CA LEU A 158 2.92 4.61 -3.14
C LEU A 158 3.94 3.74 -3.86
N THR A 159 3.53 3.11 -4.97
CA THR A 159 4.42 2.33 -5.82
C THR A 159 4.46 2.88 -7.24
N GLY A 160 5.67 2.93 -7.81
CA GLY A 160 5.89 3.19 -9.24
C GLY A 160 5.66 1.95 -10.10
N ARG A 161 6.18 1.98 -11.33
CA ARG A 161 6.09 0.86 -12.28
C ARG A 161 7.14 -0.22 -12.01
N SER A 162 6.80 -1.49 -12.20
CA SER A 162 7.75 -2.62 -12.09
C SER A 162 8.58 -2.86 -13.37
N ASP A 163 8.15 -2.31 -14.51
CA ASP A 163 8.64 -2.60 -15.86
C ASP A 163 9.96 -1.88 -16.28
N ASN A 164 10.69 -1.28 -15.33
CA ASN A 164 11.84 -0.40 -15.58
C ASN A 164 11.55 0.81 -16.51
N ALA A 165 10.28 1.15 -16.77
CA ALA A 165 9.93 2.38 -17.47
C ALA A 165 10.17 3.61 -16.57
N THR A 166 9.87 4.79 -17.13
CA THR A 166 10.00 6.08 -16.42
C THR A 166 9.23 6.03 -15.09
N ALA A 167 9.96 6.13 -13.97
CA ALA A 167 9.34 6.25 -12.65
C ALA A 167 8.61 7.60 -12.48
N PRO A 168 7.51 7.64 -11.72
CA PRO A 168 6.78 8.87 -11.49
C PRO A 168 7.56 9.86 -10.61
N ASP A 169 7.28 11.15 -10.80
CA ASP A 169 7.52 12.15 -9.76
C ASP A 169 6.30 12.19 -8.83
N VAL A 170 6.54 12.24 -7.52
CA VAL A 170 5.50 12.22 -6.49
C VAL A 170 5.70 13.41 -5.56
N ALA A 171 4.61 14.13 -5.28
CA ALA A 171 4.58 15.12 -4.21
C ALA A 171 3.44 14.83 -3.24
N VAL A 172 3.77 14.72 -1.95
CA VAL A 172 2.81 14.57 -0.85
C VAL A 172 2.88 15.82 0.02
N ASP A 173 1.73 16.40 0.31
CA ASP A 173 1.57 17.61 1.10
C ASP A 173 0.41 17.41 2.07
N LEU A 174 0.73 17.01 3.31
CA LEU A 174 -0.26 16.68 4.32
C LEU A 174 -1.05 17.91 4.79
N PRO A 175 -0.43 19.09 5.04
CA PRO A 175 -1.16 20.30 5.38
C PRO A 175 -2.16 20.74 4.30
N ASP A 176 -1.75 20.71 3.03
CA ASP A 176 -2.62 21.08 1.90
C ASP A 176 -3.52 19.92 1.42
N ARG A 177 -3.46 18.76 2.10
CA ARG A 177 -4.28 17.58 1.80
C ARG A 177 -4.15 17.11 0.35
N ARG A 178 -2.92 17.09 -0.17
CA ARG A 178 -2.65 16.91 -1.60
C ARG A 178 -1.63 15.81 -1.87
N LEU A 179 -1.99 14.91 -2.77
CA LEU A 179 -1.09 14.02 -3.49
C LEU A 179 -1.01 14.45 -4.96
N GLU A 180 0.18 14.63 -5.49
CA GLU A 180 0.43 14.83 -6.91
C GLU A 180 1.31 13.69 -7.44
N ILE A 181 0.88 13.05 -8.52
CA ILE A 181 1.66 12.05 -9.24
C ILE A 181 1.82 12.55 -10.68
N ARG A 182 3.07 12.63 -11.14
CA ARG A 182 3.40 12.94 -12.53
C ARG A 182 4.09 11.76 -13.17
N LEU A 183 3.46 11.23 -14.22
CA LEU A 183 3.92 10.08 -14.98
C LEU A 183 3.69 10.34 -16.46
N ASP A 184 4.70 10.05 -17.29
CA ASP A 184 4.65 10.23 -18.76
C ASP A 184 4.15 11.61 -19.20
N GLY A 185 4.56 12.66 -18.47
CA GLY A 185 4.17 14.06 -18.75
C GLY A 185 2.76 14.44 -18.27
N VAL A 186 1.96 13.48 -17.78
CA VAL A 186 0.62 13.74 -17.25
C VAL A 186 0.68 13.95 -15.75
N ARG A 187 0.14 15.08 -15.30
CA ARG A 187 -0.01 15.41 -13.87
C ARG A 187 -1.41 15.03 -13.38
N ARG A 188 -1.48 14.30 -12.28
CA ARG A 188 -2.71 13.95 -11.57
C ARG A 188 -2.63 14.42 -10.13
N THR A 189 -3.74 14.94 -9.62
CA THR A 189 -3.83 15.48 -8.27
C THR A 189 -5.00 14.86 -7.54
N SER A 190 -4.74 14.52 -6.29
CA SER A 190 -5.58 13.73 -5.41
C SER A 190 -5.72 14.42 -4.06
N LEU A 191 -6.89 14.27 -3.44
CA LEU A 191 -7.09 14.71 -2.07
C LEU A 191 -6.64 13.60 -1.11
N LEU A 192 -5.86 13.97 -0.10
CA LEU A 192 -5.44 13.12 1.01
C LEU A 192 -5.97 13.66 2.33
N ALA A 193 -6.48 12.82 3.21
CA ALA A 193 -6.84 13.23 4.56
C ALA A 193 -6.60 12.09 5.54
N ALA A 194 -6.07 12.45 6.72
CA ALA A 194 -5.65 11.54 7.77
C ALA A 194 -4.68 10.48 7.25
N VAL A 195 -3.43 10.89 7.05
CA VAL A 195 -2.34 10.02 6.65
C VAL A 195 -1.17 10.38 7.53
N GLU A 196 -0.68 9.42 8.30
CA GLU A 196 0.39 9.60 9.28
C GLU A 196 1.70 8.98 8.77
N SER A 197 1.60 7.88 8.02
CA SER A 197 2.71 7.14 7.46
C SER A 197 2.69 7.13 5.93
N VAL A 198 3.83 7.38 5.30
CA VAL A 198 3.99 7.30 3.85
C VAL A 198 5.18 6.40 3.50
N THR A 199 4.91 5.39 2.69
CA THR A 199 5.96 4.61 2.01
C THR A 199 5.98 4.94 0.53
N ALA A 200 7.14 5.26 -0.04
CA ALA A 200 7.28 5.51 -1.48
C ALA A 200 8.35 4.60 -2.11
N ARG A 201 7.94 3.82 -3.12
CA ARG A 201 8.81 2.87 -3.85
C ARG A 201 8.80 3.12 -5.34
N GLN A 202 9.94 2.90 -6.00
CA GLN A 202 10.10 3.07 -7.45
C GLN A 202 9.69 4.48 -7.95
N VAL A 203 10.05 5.52 -7.19
CA VAL A 203 9.74 6.92 -7.47
C VAL A 203 11.01 7.63 -7.95
N ALA A 204 10.92 8.44 -9.01
CA ALA A 204 12.05 9.19 -9.53
C ALA A 204 12.42 10.35 -8.60
N ARG A 205 11.44 11.22 -8.29
CA ARG A 205 11.59 12.33 -7.34
C ARG A 205 10.43 12.33 -6.36
N LEU A 206 10.74 12.34 -5.08
CA LEU A 206 9.78 12.48 -4.00
C LEU A 206 9.93 13.85 -3.34
N THR A 207 8.85 14.61 -3.31
CA THR A 207 8.69 15.78 -2.42
C THR A 207 7.70 15.44 -1.33
N PHE A 208 8.07 15.64 -0.07
CA PHE A 208 7.19 15.39 1.08
C PHE A 208 7.12 16.63 1.97
N VAL A 209 5.91 17.03 2.34
CA VAL A 209 5.62 18.06 3.33
C VAL A 209 4.69 17.44 4.37
N GLY A 210 5.24 17.18 5.55
CA GLY A 210 4.50 16.71 6.70
C GLY A 210 3.77 17.84 7.43
N ASP A 211 3.01 17.46 8.44
CA ASP A 211 2.11 18.35 9.17
C ASP A 211 2.64 18.68 10.58
N GLY A 212 1.74 18.94 11.54
CA GLY A 212 2.12 19.25 12.92
C GLY A 212 2.07 18.04 13.86
N ARG A 213 1.85 16.84 13.31
CA ARG A 213 1.77 15.57 14.04
C ARG A 213 3.01 14.73 13.73
N ALA A 214 3.18 13.64 14.48
CA ALA A 214 4.20 12.66 14.14
C ALA A 214 3.97 12.15 12.72
N ASN A 215 4.99 12.25 11.87
CA ASN A 215 4.97 11.68 10.53
C ASN A 215 6.06 10.62 10.36
N GLU A 216 5.72 9.52 9.70
CA GLU A 216 6.68 8.49 9.31
C GLU A 216 6.84 8.45 7.79
N LEU A 217 8.06 8.69 7.31
CA LEU A 217 8.39 8.63 5.89
C LEU A 217 9.46 7.58 5.62
N VAL A 218 9.07 6.51 4.92
CA VAL A 218 9.97 5.48 4.41
C VAL A 218 10.04 5.60 2.89
N THR A 219 11.24 5.72 2.32
CA THR A 219 11.35 5.94 0.87
C THR A 219 12.52 5.23 0.22
N TYR A 220 12.28 4.79 -1.00
CA TYR A 220 13.24 4.17 -1.92
C TYR A 220 13.38 5.00 -3.21
N ALA A 221 12.95 6.25 -3.19
CA ALA A 221 12.99 7.14 -4.34
C ALA A 221 14.44 7.52 -4.73
N CYS A 222 14.68 7.83 -6.01
CA CYS A 222 16.01 8.28 -6.43
C CYS A 222 16.37 9.60 -5.73
N HIS A 223 15.53 10.63 -5.88
CA HIS A 223 15.74 11.92 -5.24
C HIS A 223 14.69 12.18 -4.18
N VAL A 224 15.11 12.64 -3.00
CA VAL A 224 14.20 12.94 -1.89
C VAL A 224 14.39 14.39 -1.42
N SER A 225 13.28 15.12 -1.32
CA SER A 225 13.20 16.43 -0.68
C SER A 225 12.05 16.43 0.33
N ALA A 226 12.36 16.36 1.62
CA ALA A 226 11.37 16.23 2.68
C ALA A 226 11.46 17.35 3.72
N ARG A 227 10.30 17.87 4.13
CA ARG A 227 10.10 18.67 5.34
C ARG A 227 9.09 17.92 6.19
N LEU A 228 9.46 17.44 7.36
CA LEU A 228 8.58 16.56 8.16
C LEU A 228 7.61 17.37 9.03
N GLY A 229 7.99 18.58 9.44
CA GLY A 229 7.04 19.53 10.00
C GLY A 229 7.19 19.68 11.50
N GLY A 230 6.14 19.42 12.26
CA GLY A 230 6.15 19.46 13.72
C GLY A 230 5.69 18.13 14.30
N GLY A 231 6.10 17.79 15.52
CA GLY A 231 5.85 16.47 16.10
C GLY A 231 7.10 15.60 16.06
N PRO A 232 7.12 14.45 16.74
CA PRO A 232 8.26 13.55 16.71
C PRO A 232 8.28 12.75 15.40
N ASP A 233 9.10 13.17 14.44
CA ASP A 233 9.08 12.60 13.10
C ASP A 233 10.11 11.49 12.88
N GLN A 234 9.82 10.60 11.92
CA GLN A 234 10.70 9.53 11.49
C GLN A 234 10.93 9.59 9.99
N PHE A 235 12.20 9.61 9.58
CA PHE A 235 12.61 9.46 8.19
C PHE A 235 13.56 8.27 8.05
N LEU A 236 13.26 7.41 7.08
CA LEU A 236 14.12 6.30 6.68
C LEU A 236 14.29 6.30 5.16
N GLY A 237 15.44 6.81 4.73
CA GLY A 237 15.87 6.79 3.35
C GLY A 237 16.58 5.48 2.97
N PHE A 238 16.21 4.93 1.82
CA PHE A 238 17.01 3.94 1.11
C PHE A 238 17.29 4.51 -0.27
N ALA A 239 18.56 4.68 -0.64
CA ALA A 239 18.80 4.95 -2.05
C ALA A 239 18.47 3.67 -2.87
N PRO A 240 18.06 3.83 -4.12
CA PRO A 240 17.78 2.73 -5.04
C PRO A 240 19.09 2.06 -5.51
N GLY A 241 19.19 0.75 -5.31
CA GLY A 241 20.35 -0.06 -5.75
C GLY A 241 21.25 -0.64 -4.64
N TYR A 242 20.99 -0.35 -3.36
CA TYR A 242 21.74 -0.96 -2.23
C TYR A 242 21.09 -2.21 -1.66
N LEU A 243 19.94 -2.61 -2.19
CA LEU A 243 19.50 -3.98 -2.07
C LEU A 243 20.25 -4.82 -3.10
N ALA A 244 21.48 -5.20 -2.75
CA ALA A 244 21.98 -6.53 -3.11
C ALA A 244 21.21 -7.58 -2.29
N GLU A 245 19.87 -7.53 -2.34
CA GLU A 245 19.01 -8.62 -1.92
C GLU A 245 18.89 -9.55 -3.15
N PRO A 246 18.95 -10.87 -2.97
CA PRO A 246 18.84 -11.83 -4.07
C PRO A 246 17.53 -11.71 -4.88
N GLU A 247 16.54 -10.95 -4.41
CA GLU A 247 15.20 -10.81 -5.00
C GLU A 247 14.92 -9.47 -5.73
N GLY A 248 15.91 -8.62 -5.98
CA GLY A 248 15.79 -7.64 -7.09
C GLY A 248 14.80 -6.48 -6.93
N TYR A 249 14.38 -6.11 -5.71
CA TYR A 249 13.48 -4.97 -5.46
C TYR A 249 14.13 -3.56 -5.58
N GLY A 250 15.39 -3.47 -6.02
CA GLY A 250 16.05 -2.20 -6.31
C GLY A 250 15.62 -1.68 -7.69
N TYR A 251 14.93 -0.54 -7.73
CA TYR A 251 14.62 0.14 -8.99
C TYR A 251 15.92 0.43 -9.77
N LYS A 252 16.16 -0.29 -10.87
CA LYS A 252 17.35 -0.16 -11.73
C LYS A 252 17.35 1.12 -12.57
N GLY A 253 16.26 1.88 -12.57
CA GLY A 253 16.03 3.03 -13.47
C GLY A 253 16.45 4.39 -12.92
N CYS A 254 17.13 4.48 -11.78
CA CYS A 254 17.58 5.79 -11.31
C CYS A 254 18.65 6.38 -12.23
N PRO A 255 18.51 7.67 -12.62
CA PRO A 255 19.51 8.34 -13.43
C PRO A 255 20.88 8.21 -12.77
N THR A 256 21.92 7.95 -13.57
CA THR A 256 23.30 7.90 -13.08
C THR A 256 23.72 9.27 -12.54
N GLY A 257 23.75 9.39 -11.22
CA GLY A 257 24.08 10.60 -10.48
C GLY A 257 23.94 10.35 -8.98
N ARG A 258 24.63 11.11 -8.14
CA ARG A 258 24.45 11.01 -6.67
C ARG A 258 23.06 11.55 -6.33
N THR A 259 22.15 10.67 -5.95
CA THR A 259 20.77 11.02 -5.63
C THR A 259 20.48 10.67 -4.17
N GLY A 260 20.83 11.58 -3.27
CA GLY A 260 20.56 11.44 -1.84
C GLY A 260 19.32 12.19 -1.40
N ALA A 261 19.15 12.30 -0.10
CA ALA A 261 18.02 12.95 0.53
C ALA A 261 18.39 14.33 1.10
N VAL A 262 17.51 15.31 0.86
CA VAL A 262 17.52 16.59 1.57
C VAL A 262 16.32 16.58 2.51
N VAL A 263 16.58 16.45 3.82
CA VAL A 263 15.53 16.27 4.83
C VAL A 263 15.66 17.32 5.92
N ARG A 264 14.53 17.92 6.28
CA ARG A 264 14.38 18.78 7.45
C ARG A 264 13.34 18.16 8.36
N GLY A 265 13.73 17.78 9.58
CA GLY A 265 12.82 17.27 10.61
C GLY A 265 11.79 18.35 10.96
N GLY A 266 12.27 19.45 11.54
CA GLY A 266 11.43 20.59 11.86
C GLY A 266 11.37 20.78 13.35
N GLY A 267 10.19 20.72 13.97
CA GLY A 267 10.05 20.86 15.42
C GLY A 267 9.62 19.55 16.06
N GLY A 268 10.40 18.96 16.95
CA GLY A 268 10.11 17.60 17.38
C GLY A 268 11.28 16.92 18.05
N ASN A 269 11.15 15.64 18.34
CA ASN A 269 12.33 14.82 18.67
C ASN A 269 12.52 13.83 17.54
N ASP A 270 13.17 14.28 16.47
CA ASP A 270 13.12 13.59 15.19
C ASP A 270 14.18 12.50 15.10
N ARG A 271 13.91 11.50 14.27
CA ARG A 271 14.85 10.43 13.91
C ARG A 271 15.02 10.43 12.39
N LEU A 272 16.14 10.95 11.91
CA LEU A 272 16.43 10.99 10.48
C LEU A 272 17.55 10.00 10.17
N LEU A 273 17.20 8.89 9.54
CA LEU A 273 18.15 7.97 8.90
C LEU A 273 18.21 8.30 7.41
N GLY A 274 19.37 8.80 6.99
CA GLY A 274 19.72 9.08 5.61
C GLY A 274 19.63 7.87 4.69
N THR A 275 19.94 8.09 3.43
CA THR A 275 20.09 7.06 2.41
C THR A 275 21.44 6.36 2.54
N HIS A 276 21.99 5.78 1.48
CA HIS A 276 23.34 5.21 1.49
C HIS A 276 24.30 5.97 0.57
N VAL A 277 23.87 7.17 0.13
CA VAL A 277 24.63 8.12 -0.67
C VAL A 277 24.55 9.49 0.01
N ASP A 278 25.34 10.45 -0.45
CA ASP A 278 25.46 11.80 0.15
C ASP A 278 24.10 12.48 0.44
N ASP A 279 23.82 12.72 1.72
CA ASP A 279 22.60 13.35 2.22
C ASP A 279 22.84 14.74 2.83
N VAL A 280 21.75 15.50 2.95
CA VAL A 280 21.66 16.71 3.77
C VAL A 280 20.54 16.56 4.78
N LEU A 281 20.91 16.37 6.06
CA LEU A 281 19.97 16.14 7.16
C LEU A 281 19.97 17.33 8.13
N VAL A 282 18.80 17.89 8.40
CA VAL A 282 18.63 18.97 9.37
C VAL A 282 17.60 18.54 10.40
N GLY A 283 18.00 18.42 11.67
CA GLY A 283 17.07 18.04 12.76
C GLY A 283 16.05 19.15 12.99
N GLY A 284 16.53 20.32 13.43
CA GLY A 284 15.70 21.49 13.66
C GLY A 284 15.58 21.79 15.15
N GLY A 285 14.37 22.00 15.63
CA GLY A 285 14.08 22.29 17.03
C GLY A 285 13.71 21.04 17.81
N GLY A 286 14.55 20.68 18.79
CA GLY A 286 14.27 19.64 19.78
C GLY A 286 15.44 18.69 19.97
N ARG A 287 15.20 17.42 20.32
CA ARG A 287 16.26 16.44 20.63
C ARG A 287 16.41 15.40 19.53
N ASP A 288 16.87 15.87 18.39
CA ASP A 288 16.93 15.06 17.17
C ASP A 288 18.13 14.11 17.14
N ARG A 289 17.94 12.99 16.45
CA ARG A 289 18.99 12.00 16.17
C ARG A 289 19.12 11.86 14.65
N LEU A 290 20.29 12.21 14.14
CA LEU A 290 20.62 12.10 12.73
C LEU A 290 21.63 10.99 12.50
N ASP A 291 21.41 10.20 11.46
CA ASP A 291 22.33 9.18 10.99
C ASP A 291 22.45 9.24 9.47
N GLY A 292 23.55 9.77 8.92
CA GLY A 292 23.75 9.88 7.46
C GLY A 292 23.99 8.53 6.76
N ARG A 293 24.36 7.51 7.54
CA ARG A 293 24.71 6.16 7.07
C ARG A 293 25.95 6.15 6.15
N ASN A 294 25.81 5.88 4.87
CA ASN A 294 26.94 5.81 3.94
C ASN A 294 26.86 7.01 3.02
N GLY A 295 28.01 7.51 2.58
CA GLY A 295 28.05 8.72 1.74
C GLY A 295 28.97 9.73 2.37
N THR A 296 28.97 10.95 1.82
CA THR A 296 29.52 12.14 2.46
C THR A 296 28.35 13.04 2.85
N ASP A 297 27.95 12.95 4.11
CA ASP A 297 26.70 13.50 4.60
C ASP A 297 26.91 14.83 5.33
N THR A 298 26.01 15.78 5.07
CA THR A 298 25.96 17.05 5.78
C THR A 298 24.81 17.05 6.78
N CYS A 299 25.13 17.12 8.07
CA CYS A 299 24.15 17.12 9.14
C CYS A 299 24.18 18.41 9.95
N ARG A 300 23.01 18.91 10.36
CA ARG A 300 22.88 20.16 11.15
C ARG A 300 21.76 20.09 12.19
N GLN A 301 21.88 20.92 13.23
CA GLN A 301 20.82 21.20 14.20
C GLN A 301 20.19 19.95 14.83
N ALA A 302 21.01 19.07 15.39
CA ALA A 302 20.55 17.89 16.11
C ALA A 302 21.32 17.66 17.41
N ARG A 303 20.74 16.86 18.30
CA ARG A 303 21.37 16.49 19.56
C ARG A 303 22.47 15.46 19.34
N THR A 304 22.20 14.46 18.52
CA THR A 304 23.14 13.37 18.21
C THR A 304 23.30 13.22 16.71
N TYR A 305 24.56 13.07 16.28
CA TYR A 305 24.94 12.77 14.91
C TYR A 305 25.67 11.42 14.90
N ARG A 306 25.33 10.56 13.94
CA ARG A 306 26.03 9.32 13.62
C ARG A 306 26.34 9.34 12.13
N ARG A 307 27.51 8.88 11.72
CA ARG A 307 27.90 8.76 10.30
C ARG A 307 27.52 10.03 9.50
N CYS A 308 28.02 11.16 9.97
CA CYS A 308 27.84 12.48 9.37
C CYS A 308 29.23 13.10 9.23
N GLU A 309 29.75 13.17 8.00
CA GLU A 309 31.10 13.61 7.71
C GLU A 309 31.25 15.12 7.86
N ILE A 310 30.17 15.87 7.59
CA ILE A 310 30.14 17.33 7.60
C ILE A 310 29.09 17.81 8.61
N VAL A 311 29.54 18.40 9.73
CA VAL A 311 28.65 18.99 10.75
C VAL A 311 29.04 20.45 11.00
N PRO A 312 28.54 21.41 10.20
CA PRO A 312 28.93 22.82 10.32
C PRO A 312 28.54 23.42 11.67
N GLY A 313 29.48 24.13 12.30
CA GLY A 313 29.26 24.79 13.59
C GLY A 313 29.48 23.88 14.81
N ARG A 314 30.05 22.70 14.61
CA ARG A 314 30.68 21.88 15.65
C ARG A 314 32.18 21.76 15.41
#